data_AF-A0A4Y4AX30-F1
#
_entry.id   AF-A0A4Y4AX30-F1
#
_cell.length_a   1.000
_cell.length_b   1.000
_cell.length_c   1.000
_cell.angle_alpha   90.00
_cell.angle_beta   90.00
_cell.angle_gamma   90.00
#
_symmetry.space_group_name_H-M   'P 1'
#
loop_
_entity.id
_entity.type
_entity.pdbx_description
1 polymer ?
#
loop_
_entity_poly.entity_id
_entity_poly.type
_entity_poly.pdbx_seq_one_letter_code
_entity_poly.pdbx_strand_id
1 'polypeptide(L)' 'MDIQLEKLELIKLLAETNDESIITSIKNIFNSKKKDWWNNLSEEQQNIINESLEEYEKGNFSSFDDFIKPHL' A
#
# COMPACT_ATOMS: atom_id res chain seq x y z
N MET A 1 21.98 -12.03 3.72
CA MET A 1 21.30 -10.99 4.50
C MET A 1 20.91 -11.61 5.83
N ASP A 2 21.52 -11.19 6.92
CA ASP A 2 21.14 -11.66 8.26
C ASP A 2 20.14 -10.65 8.84
N ILE A 3 18.86 -11.01 8.78
CA ILE A 3 17.75 -10.15 9.21
C ILE A 3 17.87 -9.82 10.71
N GLN A 4 18.48 -10.66 11.54
CA GLN A 4 18.63 -10.36 12.96
C GLN A 4 19.71 -9.31 13.19
N LEU A 5 20.81 -9.39 12.43
CA LEU A 5 21.87 -8.39 12.47
C LEU A 5 21.34 -7.02 12.00
N GLU A 6 20.63 -6.96 10.88
CA GLU A 6 20.07 -5.70 10.35
C GLU A 6 19.06 -5.07 11.31
N LYS A 7 18.23 -5.89 11.99
CA LYS A 7 17.32 -5.37 13.01
C LYS A 7 18.08 -4.74 14.18
N LEU A 8 19.19 -5.34 14.62
CA LEU A 8 20.01 -4.81 15.70
C LEU A 8 20.62 -3.47 15.31
N GLU A 9 21.13 -3.36 14.08
CA GLU A 9 21.70 -2.13 13.54
C GLU A 9 20.66 -1.00 13.47
N LEU A 10 19.44 -1.30 13.01
CA LEU A 10 18.33 -0.33 12.99
C LEU A 10 17.93 0.13 14.40
N ILE A 11 17.88 -0.77 15.37
CA ILE A 11 17.60 -0.42 16.78
C ILE A 11 18.66 0.53 17.31
N LYS A 12 19.94 0.27 17.01
CA LYS A 12 21.05 1.11 17.45
C LYS A 12 20.96 2.53 16.87
N LEU A 13 20.77 2.64 15.55
CA LEU A 13 20.59 3.94 14.89
C LEU A 13 19.41 4.73 15.46
N LEU A 14 18.30 4.05 15.76
CA LEU A 14 17.12 4.67 16.34
C LEU A 14 17.35 5.12 17.80
N ALA A 15 18.15 4.38 18.56
CA ALA A 15 18.46 4.74 19.95
C ALA A 15 19.44 5.93 20.05
N GLU A 16 20.31 6.10 19.06
CA GLU A 16 21.34 7.15 19.04
C GLU A 16 20.83 8.48 18.46
N THR A 17 19.78 8.46 17.64
CA THR A 17 19.26 9.67 16.99
C THR A 17 18.34 10.48 17.90
N ASN A 18 18.51 11.80 17.88
CA ASN A 18 17.58 12.77 18.48
C ASN A 18 16.80 13.55 17.40
N ASP A 19 16.93 13.18 16.13
CA ASP A 19 16.22 13.83 15.03
C ASP A 19 14.74 13.41 15.04
N GLU A 20 13.88 14.33 15.48
CA GLU A 20 12.43 14.12 15.58
C GLU A 20 11.78 13.75 14.24
N SER A 21 12.34 14.23 13.12
CA SER A 21 11.80 13.94 11.78
C SER A 21 12.02 12.48 11.39
N ILE A 22 13.18 11.93 11.72
CA ILE A 22 13.53 10.51 11.51
C ILE A 22 12.65 9.62 12.39
N ILE A 23 12.55 9.95 13.69
CA ILE A 23 11.75 9.19 14.65
C ILE A 23 10.27 9.16 14.22
N THR A 24 9.74 10.30 13.80
CA THR A 24 8.34 10.41 13.34
C THR A 24 8.10 9.61 12.06
N SER A 25 9.03 9.65 11.11
CA SER A 25 8.92 8.90 9.85
C SER A 25 8.92 7.39 10.11
N ILE A 26 9.78 6.89 10.99
CA ILE A 26 9.82 5.47 11.37
C ILE A 26 8.54 5.05 12.08
N LYS A 27 8.01 5.87 13.00
CA LYS A 27 6.69 5.64 13.63
C LYS A 27 5.59 5.52 12.58
N ASN A 28 5.59 6.39 11.57
CA ASN A 28 4.60 6.36 10.50
C ASN A 28 4.71 5.08 9.65
N ILE A 29 5.91 4.57 9.37
CA ILE A 29 6.11 3.31 8.64
C ILE A 29 5.56 2.11 9.41
N PHE A 30 5.73 2.08 10.73
CA PHE A 30 5.16 1.00 11.55
C PHE A 30 3.64 1.14 11.74
N ASN A 31 3.12 2.37 11.75
CA ASN A 31 1.69 2.65 11.88
C ASN A 31 0.93 2.55 10.56
N SER A 32 1.59 2.76 9.40
CA SER A 32 0.97 2.67 8.07
C SER A 32 0.52 1.25 7.74
N LYS A 33 1.10 0.23 8.40
CA LYS A 33 0.66 -1.16 8.27
C LYS A 33 -0.67 -1.47 8.98
N LYS A 34 -1.24 -0.55 9.78
CA LYS A 34 -2.48 -0.80 10.55
C LYS A 34 -3.76 -0.22 9.95
N LYS A 35 -3.70 0.52 8.85
CA LYS A 35 -4.89 0.89 8.10
C LYS A 35 -4.80 0.26 6.72
N ASP A 36 -5.38 -0.92 6.61
CA ASP A 36 -5.80 -1.43 5.31
C ASP A 36 -6.63 -0.31 4.65
N TRP A 37 -6.17 0.19 3.51
CA TRP A 37 -6.79 1.31 2.81
C TRP A 37 -8.25 0.97 2.46
N TRP A 38 -8.56 -0.32 2.35
CA TRP A 38 -9.89 -0.90 2.25
C TRP A 38 -10.85 -0.32 3.31
N ASN A 39 -10.39 -0.19 4.56
CA ASN A 39 -11.20 0.32 5.67
C ASN A 39 -11.43 1.84 5.62
N ASN A 40 -10.81 2.56 4.69
CA ASN A 40 -11.06 3.99 4.46
C ASN A 40 -12.01 4.24 3.26
N LEU A 41 -12.41 3.20 2.54
CA LEU A 41 -13.35 3.31 1.43
C LEU A 41 -14.79 3.45 1.95
N SER A 42 -15.64 4.18 1.22
CA SER A 42 -17.09 4.10 1.43
C SER A 42 -17.62 2.73 1.02
N GLU A 43 -18.81 2.38 1.50
CA GLU A 43 -19.51 1.15 1.11
C GLU A 43 -19.71 1.08 -0.41
N GLU A 44 -20.07 2.21 -1.04
CA GLU A 44 -20.19 2.32 -2.50
C GLU A 44 -18.87 2.01 -3.21
N GLN A 45 -17.75 2.55 -2.73
CA GLN A 45 -16.43 2.29 -3.31
C GLN A 45 -16.01 0.82 -3.16
N GLN A 46 -16.30 0.20 -2.01
CA GLN A 46 -16.06 -1.22 -1.80
C GLN A 46 -16.92 -2.07 -2.75
N ASN A 47 -18.19 -1.73 -2.93
CA ASN A 47 -19.09 -2.42 -3.86
C ASN A 47 -18.62 -2.34 -5.30
N ILE A 48 -18.20 -1.16 -5.77
CA ILE A 48 -17.65 -0.96 -7.12
C ILE A 48 -16.40 -1.83 -7.34
N ILE A 49 -15.50 -1.90 -6.36
CA ILE A 49 -14.28 -2.72 -6.47
C ILE A 49 -14.65 -4.21 -6.49
N ASN A 50 -15.55 -4.66 -5.61
CA ASN A 50 -15.99 -6.05 -5.59
C ASN A 50 -16.65 -6.46 -6.92
N GLU A 51 -17.54 -5.62 -7.47
CA GLU A 51 -18.16 -5.84 -8.78
C GLU A 51 -17.10 -5.91 -9.89
N SER A 52 -16.13 -4.98 -9.89
CA SER A 52 -15.03 -4.97 -10.87
C SER A 52 -14.18 -6.23 -10.81
N LEU A 53 -13.95 -6.79 -9.62
CA LEU A 53 -13.25 -8.07 -9.44
C LEU A 53 -14.07 -9.25 -9.96
N GLU A 54 -15.39 -9.28 -9.72
CA GLU A 54 -16.26 -10.31 -10.29
C GLU A 54 -16.27 -10.27 -11.82
N GLU A 55 -16.32 -9.08 -12.41
CA GLU A 55 -16.25 -8.92 -13.87
C GLU A 55 -14.89 -9.34 -14.41
N TYR A 56 -13.81 -9.06 -13.69
CA TYR A 56 -12.47 -9.54 -14.04
C TYR A 56 -12.40 -11.09 -14.08
N GLU A 57 -12.93 -11.77 -13.05
CA GLU A 57 -12.99 -13.24 -12.98
C GLU A 57 -13.85 -13.84 -14.10
N LYS A 58 -14.90 -13.14 -14.54
CA LYS A 58 -15.73 -13.52 -15.69
C LYS A 58 -15.05 -13.25 -17.04
N GLY A 59 -13.88 -12.61 -17.07
CA GLY A 59 -13.19 -12.20 -18.28
C GLY A 59 -13.76 -10.94 -18.93
N ASN A 60 -14.63 -10.21 -18.22
CA ASN A 60 -15.27 -8.99 -18.68
C ASN A 60 -14.38 -7.77 -18.41
N PHE A 61 -13.20 -7.74 -19.03
CA PHE A 61 -12.29 -6.61 -18.99
C PHE A 61 -11.70 -6.33 -20.37
N SER A 62 -11.22 -5.11 -20.59
CA SER A 62 -10.47 -4.75 -21.79
C SER A 62 -9.12 -4.16 -21.38
N SER A 63 -8.11 -4.34 -22.23
CA SER A 63 -6.83 -3.69 -22.01
C SER A 63 -6.94 -2.18 -22.21
N PHE A 64 -6.10 -1.40 -21.53
CA PHE A 64 -6.04 0.04 -21.75
C PHE A 64 -5.73 0.37 -23.23
N ASP A 65 -4.86 -0.41 -23.86
CA ASP A 65 -4.49 -0.24 -25.27
C ASP A 65 -5.69 -0.44 -26.21
N ASP A 66 -6.55 -1.42 -25.94
CA ASP A 66 -7.76 -1.65 -26.74
C ASP A 66 -8.81 -0.56 -26.50
N PHE A 67 -8.91 -0.07 -25.27
CA PHE A 67 -9.78 1.05 -24.91
C PHE A 67 -9.37 2.37 -25.57
N ILE A 68 -8.06 2.67 -25.65
CA ILE A 68 -7.59 3.99 -26.12
C ILE A 68 -7.52 4.10 -27.65
N LYS A 69 -7.37 2.98 -28.38
CA LYS A 69 -7.28 2.95 -29.85
C LYS A 69 -8.36 3.76 -30.59
N PRO A 70 -9.65 3.73 -30.21
CA PRO A 70 -10.70 4.51 -30.88
C PRO A 70 -10.69 6.01 -30.54
N HIS A 71 -9.90 6.44 -29.56
CA HIS A 71 -9.83 7.81 -29.04
C HIS A 71 -8.52 8.52 -29.40
N LEU A 72 -7.64 7.87 -30.17
CA LEU A 72 -6.42 8.41 -30.76
C LEU A 72 -6.67 8.80 -32.22
#